data_AF-A0A2V2PXF4-F1
#
_entry.id   AF-A0A2V2PXF4-F1
#
_cell.length_a   1.000
_cell.length_b   1.000
_cell.length_c   1.000
_cell.angle_alpha   90.00
_cell.angle_beta   90.00
_cell.angle_gamma   90.00
#
_symmetry.space_group_name_H-M   'P 1'
#
loop_
_entity.id
_entity.type
_entity.pdbx_description
1 polymer ?
#
loop_
_entity_poly.entity_id
_entity_poly.type
_entity_poly.pdbx_seq_one_letter_code
_entity_poly.pdbx_strand_id
1 'polypeptide(L)'
;VRCAVGAIAPMPLRPLEAERWIASLIDWDGERGLAPDALAAFGEYVAAACIPDHAPPADGSEAPPLSPAVLHLRRTVAALARRALGRALS
;
A
#
# COMPACT_ATOMS: atom_id res chain seq x y z
N VAL A 1 0.83 -2.90 13.40
CA VAL A 1 1.47 -3.42 12.16
C VAL A 1 2.63 -2.52 11.75
N ARG A 2 3.71 -3.09 11.21
CA ARG A 2 4.86 -2.37 10.65
C ARG A 2 5.21 -2.98 9.29
N CYS A 3 5.46 -2.18 8.27
CA CYS A 3 5.88 -2.66 6.96
C CYS A 3 6.80 -1.67 6.25
N ALA A 4 7.60 -2.17 5.33
CA ALA A 4 8.44 -1.36 4.46
C ALA A 4 8.46 -1.96 3.06
N VAL A 5 8.61 -1.12 2.05
CA VAL A 5 8.70 -1.53 0.64
C VAL A 5 10.08 -1.13 0.11
N GLY A 6 10.86 -2.13 -0.29
CA GLY A 6 12.17 -1.95 -0.91
C GLY A 6 12.11 -2.06 -2.43
N ALA A 7 13.23 -1.74 -3.10
CA ALA A 7 13.44 -1.92 -4.54
C ALA A 7 12.49 -1.13 -5.48
N ILE A 8 11.81 -0.12 -4.96
CA ILE A 8 10.90 0.75 -5.73
C ILE A 8 11.30 2.23 -5.74
N ALA A 9 12.29 2.59 -4.92
CA ALA A 9 12.79 3.95 -4.72
C ALA A 9 14.26 3.88 -4.25
N PRO A 10 15.02 5.01 -4.27
CA PRO A 10 16.41 5.04 -3.81
C PRO A 10 16.61 4.59 -2.35
N MET A 11 15.55 4.63 -1.53
CA MET A 11 15.54 4.14 -0.16
C MET A 11 14.23 3.39 0.12
N PRO A 12 14.21 2.45 1.08
CA PRO A 12 12.98 1.78 1.49
C PRO A 12 11.92 2.79 1.96
N LEU A 13 10.69 2.60 1.50
CA LEU A 13 9.56 3.46 1.87
C LEU A 13 8.73 2.80 2.98
N ARG A 14 8.31 3.60 3.96
CA ARG A 14 7.47 3.16 5.07
C ARG A 14 6.10 3.84 5.02
N PRO A 15 5.03 3.13 4.61
CA PRO A 15 3.69 3.70 4.43
C PRO A 15 2.96 3.83 5.79
N LEU A 16 3.34 4.85 6.57
CA LEU A 16 2.89 5.03 7.96
C LEU A 16 1.35 5.14 8.10
N GLU A 17 0.67 5.75 7.14
CA GLU A 17 -0.79 5.86 7.15
C GLU A 17 -1.46 4.49 6.99
N ALA A 18 -1.00 3.69 6.03
CA ALA A 18 -1.47 2.33 5.84
C ALA A 18 -1.20 1.46 7.09
N GLU A 19 -0.02 1.61 7.73
CA GLU A 19 0.30 0.92 8.98
C GLU A 19 -0.67 1.26 10.11
N ARG A 20 -0.97 2.56 10.30
CA ARG A 20 -1.88 3.02 11.35
C ARG A 20 -3.30 2.54 11.10
N TRP A 21 -3.78 2.71 9.87
CA TRP A 21 -5.14 2.31 9.48
C TRP A 21 -5.37 0.81 9.65
N ILE A 22 -4.46 -0.03 9.16
CA ILE A 22 -4.68 -1.48 9.27
C ILE A 22 -4.54 -1.96 10.73
N ALA A 23 -3.67 -1.32 11.51
CA ALA A 23 -3.50 -1.65 12.92
C ALA A 23 -4.75 -1.32 13.76
N SER A 24 -5.54 -0.32 13.36
CA SER A 24 -6.81 0.00 14.03
C SER A 24 -7.94 -0.98 13.72
N LEU A 25 -7.78 -1.86 12.71
CA LEU A 25 -8.79 -2.85 12.34
C LEU A 25 -8.52 -4.24 12.95
N ILE A 26 -7.31 -4.49 13.45
CA ILE A 26 -6.94 -5.77 14.04
C ILE A 26 -7.44 -5.81 15.49
N ASP A 27 -8.20 -6.85 15.82
CA ASP A 27 -8.43 -7.23 17.21
C ASP A 27 -7.15 -7.88 17.76
N TRP A 28 -6.43 -7.13 18.59
CA TRP A 28 -5.15 -7.58 19.15
C TRP A 28 -5.32 -8.53 20.33
N ASP A 29 -6.47 -8.48 21.00
CA ASP A 29 -6.78 -9.26 22.21
C ASP A 29 -7.56 -10.54 21.88
N GLY A 30 -8.14 -10.63 20.68
CA GLY A 30 -8.87 -11.79 20.18
C GLY A 30 -8.21 -12.49 18.99
N GLU A 31 -9.06 -12.89 18.03
CA GLU A 31 -8.62 -13.49 16.77
C GLU A 31 -7.96 -12.39 15.92
N ARG A 32 -6.63 -12.42 15.76
CA ARG A 32 -5.84 -11.44 14.98
C ARG A 32 -6.11 -11.50 13.47
N GLY A 33 -7.26 -12.03 13.06
CA GLY A 33 -7.70 -12.15 11.69
C GLY A 33 -8.18 -10.82 11.12
N LEU A 34 -8.05 -10.70 9.80
CA LEU A 34 -8.64 -9.62 9.03
C LEU A 34 -9.52 -10.20 7.92
N ALA A 35 -10.60 -9.50 7.60
CA ALA A 35 -11.40 -9.81 6.42
C ALA A 35 -10.52 -9.73 5.15
N PRO A 36 -10.74 -10.60 4.15
CA PRO A 36 -9.99 -10.57 2.89
C PRO A 36 -9.99 -9.20 2.20
N ASP A 37 -11.10 -8.46 2.29
CA ASP A 37 -11.23 -7.12 1.72
C ASP A 37 -10.35 -6.08 2.44
N ALA A 38 -10.19 -6.20 3.77
CA ALA A 38 -9.28 -5.35 4.53
C ALA A 38 -7.80 -5.61 4.13
N LEU A 39 -7.44 -6.87 3.87
CA LEU A 39 -6.12 -7.22 3.34
C LEU A 39 -5.90 -6.65 1.93
N ALA A 40 -6.92 -6.70 1.07
CA ALA A 40 -6.87 -6.13 -0.28
C ALA A 40 -6.70 -4.60 -0.23
N ALA A 41 -7.53 -3.91 0.55
CA ALA A 41 -7.45 -2.47 0.75
C ALA A 41 -6.11 -2.03 1.37
N PHE A 42 -5.54 -2.82 2.30
CA PHE A 42 -4.19 -2.57 2.80
C PHE A 42 -3.14 -2.58 1.69
N GLY A 43 -3.22 -3.55 0.77
CA GLY A 43 -2.35 -3.59 -0.39
C GLY A 43 -2.43 -2.32 -1.22
N GLU A 44 -3.65 -1.88 -1.54
CA GLU A 44 -3.88 -0.66 -2.33
C GLU A 44 -3.37 0.60 -1.63
N TYR A 45 -3.57 0.72 -0.31
CA TYR A 45 -3.08 1.86 0.47
C TYR A 45 -1.55 1.91 0.52
N VAL A 46 -0.90 0.77 0.72
CA VAL A 46 0.57 0.67 0.66
C VAL A 46 1.06 1.08 -0.73
N ALA A 47 0.44 0.58 -1.79
CA ALA A 47 0.83 0.88 -3.16
C ALA A 47 0.64 2.36 -3.51
N ALA A 48 -0.48 2.97 -3.12
CA ALA A 48 -0.74 4.40 -3.34
C ALA A 48 0.23 5.29 -2.56
N ALA A 49 0.57 4.93 -1.31
CA ALA A 49 1.55 5.68 -0.51
C ALA A 49 2.97 5.59 -1.09
N CYS A 50 3.33 4.46 -1.70
CA CYS A 50 4.65 4.23 -2.26
C CYS A 50 4.82 4.73 -3.70
N ILE A 51 3.76 4.68 -4.50
CA ILE A 51 3.73 5.06 -5.91
C ILE A 51 2.49 5.94 -6.12
N PRO A 52 2.56 7.22 -5.70
CA PRO A 52 1.44 8.14 -5.82
C PRO A 52 1.21 8.51 -7.29
N ASP A 53 -0.02 8.93 -7.59
CA ASP A 53 -0.32 9.58 -8.86
C ASP A 53 0.45 10.90 -8.99
N HIS A 54 0.61 11.37 -10.22
CA HIS A 54 1.25 12.66 -10.47
C HIS A 54 0.44 13.78 -9.80
N ALA A 55 1.14 14.73 -9.18
CA ALA A 55 0.49 15.92 -8.64
C ALA A 55 -0.21 16.68 -9.79
N PRO A 56 -1.42 17.22 -9.54
CA PRO A 56 -2.12 18.00 -10.55
C PRO A 56 -1.29 19.23 -10.97
N PRO A 57 -1.16 19.50 -12.27
CA PRO A 57 -0.55 20.71 -12.81
C PRO A 57 -1.14 22.01 -12.22
N ALA A 58 -0.31 23.04 -12.07
CA ALA A 58 -0.73 24.34 -11.51
C ALA A 58 -1.72 25.10 -12.41
N ASP A 59 -1.76 24.78 -13.71
CA ASP A 59 -2.68 25.35 -14.69
C ASP A 59 -4.06 24.67 -14.70
N GLY A 60 -4.28 23.69 -13.81
CA GLY A 60 -5.54 22.96 -13.68
C GLY A 60 -5.78 21.93 -14.79
N SER A 61 -4.79 21.67 -15.65
CA SER A 61 -4.85 20.57 -16.61
C SER A 61 -4.82 19.20 -15.92
N GLU A 62 -5.23 18.16 -16.63
CA GLU A 62 -5.20 16.79 -16.10
C GLU A 62 -3.76 16.29 -15.95
N ALA A 63 -3.44 15.67 -14.82
CA ALA A 63 -2.12 15.08 -14.61
C ALA A 63 -1.91 13.92 -15.60
N PRO A 64 -0.73 13.79 -16.23
CA PRO A 64 -0.47 12.67 -17.11
C PRO A 64 -0.60 11.34 -16.34
N PRO A 65 -1.04 10.26 -16.99
CA PRO A 65 -1.11 8.96 -16.33
C PRO A 65 0.29 8.43 -16.03
N LEU A 66 0.40 7.61 -14.98
CA LEU A 66 1.61 6.84 -14.70
C LEU A 66 1.95 5.93 -15.89
N SER A 67 3.25 5.74 -16.15
CA SER A 67 3.68 4.85 -17.22
C SER A 67 3.25 3.39 -16.97
N PRO A 68 3.08 2.55 -18.01
CA PRO A 68 2.67 1.16 -17.83
C PRO A 68 3.56 0.34 -16.89
N ALA A 69 4.88 0.61 -16.92
CA ALA A 69 5.83 -0.04 -16.02
C ALA A 69 5.61 0.36 -14.55
N VAL A 70 5.36 1.64 -14.29
CA VAL A 70 5.06 2.14 -12.94
C VAL A 70 3.71 1.61 -12.44
N LEU A 71 2.70 1.53 -13.31
CA LEU A 71 1.41 0.90 -12.99
C LEU A 71 1.57 -0.59 -12.64
N HIS A 72 2.38 -1.33 -13.39
CA HIS A 72 2.69 -2.73 -13.08
C HIS A 72 3.38 -2.86 -11.72
N LEU A 73 4.35 -1.98 -11.43
CA LEU A 73 5.02 -1.94 -10.13
C LEU A 73 4.03 -1.65 -9.00
N ARG A 74 3.11 -0.69 -9.16
CA ARG A 74 2.05 -0.37 -8.18
C ARG A 74 1.17 -1.58 -7.87
N ARG A 75 0.69 -2.30 -8.89
CA ARG A 75 -0.07 -3.55 -8.70
C ARG A 75 0.74 -4.62 -7.98
N THR A 76 2.04 -4.71 -8.27
CA THR A 76 2.94 -5.67 -7.63
C THR A 76 3.13 -5.36 -6.15
N VAL A 77 3.35 -4.09 -5.80
CA VAL A 77 3.44 -3.63 -4.40
C VAL A 77 2.15 -3.95 -3.65
N ALA A 78 0.99 -3.68 -4.23
CA ALA A 78 -0.31 -4.00 -3.61
C ALA A 78 -0.45 -5.50 -3.33
N ALA A 79 -0.17 -6.34 -4.33
CA ALA A 79 -0.25 -7.79 -4.19
C ALA A 79 0.73 -8.35 -3.15
N LEU A 80 1.96 -7.83 -3.09
CA LEU A 80 2.97 -8.26 -2.12
C LEU A 80 2.62 -7.82 -0.71
N ALA A 81 2.16 -6.59 -0.51
CA ALA A 81 1.75 -6.07 0.79
C ALA A 81 0.57 -6.87 1.36
N ARG A 82 -0.47 -7.13 0.55
CA ARG A 82 -1.60 -8.01 0.91
C ARG A 82 -1.14 -9.39 1.37
N ARG A 83 -0.28 -10.04 0.58
CA ARG A 83 0.23 -11.40 0.87
C ARG A 83 1.12 -11.42 2.11
N ALA A 84 1.97 -10.41 2.28
CA ALA A 84 2.86 -10.31 3.43
C ALA A 84 2.08 -10.15 4.73
N LEU A 85 1.07 -9.25 4.75
CA LEU A 85 0.22 -9.07 5.92
C LEU A 85 -0.61 -10.32 6.22
N GLY A 86 -1.23 -10.93 5.20
CA GLY A 86 -1.99 -12.17 5.38
C GLY A 86 -1.15 -13.28 6.02
N ARG A 87 0.11 -13.42 5.59
CA ARG A 87 1.06 -14.37 6.22
C ARG A 87 1.51 -13.96 7.62
N ALA A 88 1.58 -12.68 7.93
CA ALA A 88 2.00 -12.19 9.24
C ALA A 88 0.90 -12.32 10.32
N LEU A 89 -0.35 -12.51 9.89
CA LEU A 89 -1.52 -12.72 10.75
C LEU A 89 -1.93 -14.20 10.87
N SER A 90 -1.29 -15.09 10.11
CA SER A 90 -1.43 -16.55 10.20
C SER A 90 -0.42 -17.11 11.19
#